data_AF-A0A5P9D032-F1
#
_entry.id   AF-A0A5P9D032-F1
#
_cell.length_a   1.000
_cell.length_b   1.000
_cell.length_c   1.000
_cell.angle_alpha   90.00
_cell.angle_beta   90.00
_cell.angle_gamma   90.00
#
_symmetry.space_group_name_H-M   'P 1'
#
loop_
_entity.id
_entity.type
_entity.pdbx_description
1 polymer ?
#
loop_
_entity_poly.entity_id
_entity_poly.type
_entity_poly.pdbx_seq_one_letter_code
_entity_poly.pdbx_strand_id
1 'polypeptide(L)'
;MSIGRRTTDTDRRGLKIATQRTVQMCGGQDYSATVTRVHSKTLSDYGNTGNERHGDTFMPVDVFADLVIDCAERGEVAPMLERLCELAGGRFVRVHGDGLLAITEEIMRQAKALQDHVSNGEAAE
;
A
#
# COMPACT_ATOMS: atom_id res chain seq x y z
N MET A 1 14.27 -10.85 -27.98
CA MET A 1 12.84 -10.97 -27.65
C MET A 1 12.56 -10.06 -26.46
N SER A 2 11.76 -9.01 -26.63
CA SER A 2 11.23 -8.26 -25.51
C SER A 2 10.05 -9.04 -24.97
N ILE A 3 10.20 -9.66 -23.79
CA ILE A 3 9.04 -10.20 -23.08
C ILE A 3 8.20 -8.99 -22.67
N GLY A 4 7.00 -8.87 -23.26
CA GLY A 4 6.06 -7.82 -22.90
C GLY A 4 5.83 -7.84 -21.38
N ARG A 5 5.91 -6.67 -20.75
CA ARG A 5 5.70 -6.55 -19.30
C ARG A 5 4.26 -6.95 -18.97
N ARG A 6 4.10 -7.65 -17.85
CA ARG A 6 2.78 -8.07 -17.36
C ARG A 6 1.92 -6.91 -16.85
N THR A 7 2.55 -5.84 -16.36
CA THR A 7 1.84 -4.65 -15.88
C THR A 7 1.39 -3.77 -17.05
N THR A 8 0.24 -3.13 -16.91
CA THR A 8 -0.23 -2.08 -17.82
C THR A 8 0.39 -0.72 -17.46
N ASP A 9 0.24 0.29 -18.33
CA ASP A 9 0.62 1.67 -18.01
C ASP A 9 -0.16 2.23 -16.81
N THR A 10 -1.45 1.87 -16.72
CA THR A 10 -2.32 2.22 -15.59
C THR A 10 -1.77 1.63 -14.28
N ASP A 11 -1.34 0.37 -14.29
CA ASP A 11 -0.75 -0.27 -13.11
C ASP A 11 0.53 0.43 -12.67
N ARG A 12 1.43 0.69 -13.63
CA ARG A 12 2.70 1.40 -13.40
C ARG A 12 2.48 2.81 -12.86
N ARG A 13 1.54 3.56 -13.43
CA ARG A 13 1.16 4.89 -12.94
C ARG A 13 0.58 4.83 -11.53
N GLY A 14 -0.28 3.85 -11.25
CA GLY A 14 -0.84 3.60 -9.92
C GLY A 14 0.26 3.32 -8.89
N LEU A 15 1.24 2.49 -9.22
CA LEU A 15 2.40 2.21 -8.36
C LEU A 15 3.23 3.45 -8.08
N LYS A 16 3.46 4.31 -9.08
CA LYS A 16 4.19 5.58 -8.87
C LYS A 16 3.45 6.55 -7.95
N ILE A 17 2.13 6.66 -8.10
CA ILE A 17 1.30 7.47 -7.19
C ILE A 17 1.34 6.89 -5.77
N ALA A 18 1.22 5.58 -5.63
CA ALA A 18 1.32 4.91 -4.33
C ALA A 18 2.72 5.09 -3.70
N THR A 19 3.77 5.16 -4.52
CA THR A 19 5.13 5.51 -4.09
C THR A 19 5.19 6.91 -3.50
N GLN A 20 4.68 7.91 -4.21
CA GLN A 20 4.63 9.28 -3.69
C GLN A 20 3.89 9.35 -2.36
N ARG A 21 2.71 8.71 -2.26
CA ARG A 21 1.89 8.70 -1.04
C ARG A 21 2.61 8.02 0.13
N THR A 22 3.31 6.92 -0.12
CA THR A 22 4.10 6.23 0.91
C THR A 22 5.24 7.11 1.42
N VAL A 23 6.02 7.72 0.52
CA VAL A 23 7.10 8.64 0.90
C VAL A 23 6.57 9.83 1.69
N GLN A 24 5.40 10.37 1.33
CA GLN A 24 4.75 11.44 2.10
C GLN A 24 4.31 10.97 3.49
N MET A 25 3.73 9.78 3.59
CA MET A 25 3.30 9.16 4.84
C MET A 25 4.48 8.95 5.81
N CYS A 26 5.65 8.52 5.32
CA CYS A 26 6.86 8.41 6.15
C CYS A 26 7.37 9.76 6.69
N GLY A 27 6.90 10.90 6.17
CA GLY A 27 7.36 12.25 6.55
C GLY A 27 8.07 12.99 5.42
N GLY A 28 7.91 12.56 4.18
CA GLY A 28 8.48 13.19 3.00
C GLY A 28 9.85 12.62 2.59
N GLN A 29 10.40 13.16 1.49
CA GLN A 29 11.62 12.64 0.87
C GLN A 29 12.86 12.78 1.76
N ASP A 30 12.98 13.89 2.50
CA ASP A 30 14.15 14.14 3.35
C ASP A 30 14.19 13.21 4.56
N TYR A 31 13.03 12.98 5.19
CA TYR A 31 12.94 11.97 6.24
C TYR A 31 13.16 10.56 5.68
N SER A 32 12.51 10.23 4.56
CA SER A 32 12.65 8.91 3.93
C SER A 32 14.11 8.60 3.54
N ALA A 33 14.93 9.62 3.27
CA ALA A 33 16.35 9.46 2.99
C ALA A 33 17.21 9.15 4.24
N THR A 34 16.68 9.34 5.46
CA THR A 34 17.40 8.97 6.71
C THR A 34 17.13 7.52 7.13
N VAL A 35 16.00 6.96 6.71
CA VAL A 35 15.59 5.57 7.05
C VAL A 35 15.84 4.58 5.90
N THR A 36 16.16 5.06 4.70
CA THR A 36 16.52 4.23 3.55
C THR A 36 17.95 4.47 3.11
N ARG A 37 18.50 3.57 2.28
CA ARG A 37 19.86 3.72 1.73
C ARG A 37 20.01 4.72 0.57
N VAL A 38 18.95 5.45 0.19
CA VAL A 38 18.94 6.32 -0.99
C VAL A 38 18.66 7.77 -0.61
N HIS A 39 19.11 8.71 -1.45
CA HIS A 39 18.91 10.14 -1.22
C HIS A 39 17.50 10.63 -1.65
N SER A 40 17.08 11.77 -1.11
CA SER A 40 15.77 12.41 -1.38
C SER A 40 15.44 12.54 -2.87
N LYS A 41 16.43 12.89 -3.70
CA LYS A 41 16.26 13.03 -5.15
C LYS A 41 15.89 11.69 -5.80
N THR A 42 16.55 10.62 -5.41
CA THR A 42 16.29 9.27 -5.91
C THR A 42 14.87 8.81 -5.54
N LEU A 43 14.42 9.12 -4.32
CA LEU A 43 13.05 8.86 -3.87
C LEU A 43 12.02 9.65 -4.69
N SER A 44 12.33 10.90 -5.03
CA SER A 44 11.50 11.72 -5.93
C SER A 44 11.34 11.07 -7.31
N ASP A 45 12.44 10.58 -7.88
CA ASP A 45 12.45 9.95 -9.21
C ASP A 45 11.56 8.70 -9.25
N TYR A 46 11.57 7.88 -8.19
CA TYR A 46 10.73 6.68 -8.10
C TYR A 46 9.24 6.99 -8.20
N GLY A 47 8.79 8.06 -7.54
CA GLY A 47 7.40 8.51 -7.58
C GLY A 47 7.03 9.32 -8.82
N ASN A 48 7.98 9.74 -9.66
CA ASN A 48 7.74 10.76 -10.69
C ASN A 48 6.82 10.24 -11.83
N THR A 49 5.65 10.87 -11.97
CA THR A 49 4.66 10.58 -13.04
C THR A 49 4.64 11.62 -14.16
N GLY A 50 5.37 12.73 -14.03
CA GLY A 50 5.33 13.87 -14.95
C GLY A 50 6.46 13.90 -15.97
N ASN A 51 7.53 13.15 -15.74
CA ASN A 51 8.70 13.09 -16.63
C ASN A 51 8.91 11.67 -17.15
N GLU A 52 8.80 11.49 -18.47
CA GLU A 52 8.93 10.20 -19.17
C GLU A 52 10.27 9.52 -18.89
N ARG A 53 11.35 10.27 -18.66
CA ARG A 53 12.67 9.72 -18.30
C ARG A 53 12.60 8.80 -17.08
N HIS A 54 11.70 9.09 -16.15
CA HIS A 54 11.54 8.33 -14.92
C HIS A 54 10.38 7.33 -15.00
N GLY A 55 9.70 7.21 -16.14
CA GLY A 55 8.54 6.34 -16.33
C GLY A 55 8.82 4.88 -15.92
N ASP A 56 10.03 4.40 -16.23
CA ASP A 56 10.50 3.05 -15.88
C ASP A 56 11.43 2.98 -14.67
N THR A 57 11.63 4.09 -13.97
CA THR A 57 12.40 4.13 -12.72
C THR A 57 11.48 3.84 -11.54
N PHE A 58 11.61 2.64 -10.96
CA PHE A 58 10.81 2.19 -9.81
C PHE A 58 11.69 1.95 -8.59
N MET A 59 11.07 2.02 -7.40
CA MET A 59 11.73 1.79 -6.13
C MET A 59 12.21 0.33 -6.02
N PRO A 60 13.48 0.10 -5.64
CA PRO A 60 13.98 -1.22 -5.27
C PRO A 60 13.23 -1.84 -4.08
N VAL A 61 13.13 -3.16 -4.04
CA VAL A 61 12.34 -3.89 -3.01
C VAL A 61 12.86 -3.67 -1.59
N ASP A 62 14.17 -3.53 -1.42
CA ASP A 62 14.80 -3.24 -0.13
C ASP A 62 14.42 -1.84 0.39
N VAL A 63 14.53 -0.81 -0.46
CA VAL A 63 14.10 0.56 -0.13
C VAL A 63 12.60 0.61 0.18
N PHE A 64 11.79 -0.16 -0.56
CA PHE A 64 10.36 -0.30 -0.27
C PHE A 64 10.12 -0.94 1.10
N ALA A 65 10.83 -2.01 1.44
CA ALA A 65 10.71 -2.68 2.74
C ALA A 65 11.07 -1.76 3.90
N ASP A 66 12.13 -0.97 3.78
CA ASP A 66 12.52 0.04 4.78
C ASP A 66 11.37 1.00 5.08
N LEU A 67 10.74 1.57 4.04
CA LEU A 67 9.60 2.48 4.19
C LEU A 67 8.35 1.80 4.76
N VAL A 68 8.10 0.53 4.38
CA VAL A 68 6.97 -0.24 4.92
C VAL A 68 7.12 -0.48 6.41
N ILE A 69 8.33 -0.82 6.86
CA ILE A 69 8.63 -1.03 8.28
C ILE A 69 8.47 0.28 9.04
N ASP A 70 9.01 1.39 8.52
CA ASP A 70 8.87 2.72 9.11
C ASP A 70 7.40 3.15 9.27
N CYS A 71 6.56 2.93 8.26
CA CYS A 71 5.11 3.13 8.39
C CYS A 71 4.48 2.19 9.43
N ALA A 72 4.89 0.92 9.44
CA ALA A 72 4.34 -0.09 10.33
C ALA A 72 4.61 0.21 11.81
N GLU A 73 5.81 0.69 12.15
CA GLU A 73 6.19 1.09 13.50
C GLU A 73 5.34 2.26 14.03
N ARG A 74 4.80 3.10 13.14
CA ARG A 74 3.86 4.17 13.46
C ARG A 74 2.41 3.73 13.49
N GLY A 75 2.14 2.45 13.23
CA GLY A 75 0.78 1.96 13.11
C GLY A 75 0.09 2.35 11.80
N GLU A 76 0.83 2.69 10.73
CA GLU A 76 0.28 3.09 9.42
C GLU A 76 0.56 2.10 8.28
N VAL A 77 -0.40 1.83 7.40
CA VAL A 77 -0.18 0.93 6.26
C VAL A 77 0.34 1.73 5.08
N ALA A 78 1.54 1.37 4.59
CA ALA A 78 2.13 1.98 3.42
C ALA A 78 1.22 1.82 2.17
N PRO A 79 0.78 2.90 1.51
CA PRO A 79 -0.09 2.83 0.32
C PRO A 79 0.48 2.00 -0.83
N MET A 80 1.82 1.95 -0.97
CA MET A 80 2.46 1.10 -1.98
C MET A 80 2.22 -0.38 -1.72
N LEU A 81 2.21 -0.81 -0.46
CA LEU A 81 1.94 -2.19 -0.08
C LEU A 81 0.51 -2.59 -0.41
N GLU A 82 -0.47 -1.74 -0.07
CA GLU A 82 -1.87 -1.96 -0.43
C GLU A 82 -2.03 -2.08 -1.94
N ARG A 83 -1.40 -1.17 -2.71
CA ARG A 83 -1.47 -1.21 -4.16
C ARG A 83 -0.88 -2.49 -4.76
N LEU A 84 0.20 -3.02 -4.18
CA LEU A 84 0.76 -4.30 -4.61
C LEU A 84 -0.16 -5.47 -4.30
N CYS A 85 -0.81 -5.47 -3.13
CA CYS A 85 -1.82 -6.48 -2.80
C CYS A 85 -3.02 -6.42 -3.76
N GLU A 86 -3.53 -5.23 -4.08
CA GLU A 86 -4.62 -5.05 -5.05
C GLU A 86 -4.26 -5.61 -6.43
N LEU A 87 -3.03 -5.34 -6.92
CA LEU A 87 -2.55 -5.87 -8.20
C LEU A 87 -2.45 -7.40 -8.20
N ALA A 88 -2.22 -8.01 -7.04
CA ALA A 88 -2.24 -9.45 -6.85
C ALA A 88 -3.67 -10.02 -6.67
N GLY A 89 -4.71 -9.18 -6.69
CA GLY A 89 -6.10 -9.60 -6.45
C GLY A 89 -6.45 -9.81 -4.98
N GLY A 90 -5.67 -9.23 -4.06
CA GLY A 90 -5.85 -9.36 -2.61
C GLY A 90 -5.95 -8.02 -1.89
N ARG A 91 -5.91 -8.09 -0.56
CA ARG A 91 -5.89 -6.93 0.35
C ARG A 91 -4.86 -7.17 1.45
N PHE A 92 -4.14 -6.13 1.84
CA PHE A 92 -3.28 -6.22 3.01
C PHE A 92 -4.13 -6.19 4.29
N VAL A 93 -3.90 -7.16 5.17
CA VAL A 93 -4.55 -7.24 6.48
C VAL A 93 -3.46 -7.37 7.53
N ARG A 94 -3.45 -6.43 8.48
CA ARG A 94 -2.55 -6.52 9.61
C ARG A 94 -3.04 -7.54 10.62
N VAL A 95 -2.11 -8.36 11.10
CA VAL A 95 -2.31 -9.25 12.22
C VAL A 95 -1.60 -8.63 13.42
N HIS A 96 -2.33 -8.32 14.49
CA HIS A 96 -1.78 -7.82 15.74
C HIS A 96 -1.94 -8.87 16.83
N GLY A 97 -0.99 -8.93 17.77
CA GLY A 97 -1.15 -9.34 19.17
C GLY A 97 -1.58 -10.78 19.50
N ASP A 98 -2.63 -11.29 18.84
CA ASP A 98 -3.35 -12.52 19.21
C ASP A 98 -3.51 -13.48 18.03
N GLY A 99 -2.89 -13.17 16.89
CA GLY A 99 -2.85 -14.02 15.69
C GLY A 99 -4.14 -14.01 14.87
N LEU A 100 -4.27 -15.00 13.97
CA LEU A 100 -5.38 -15.09 13.00
C LEU A 100 -6.76 -15.16 13.68
N LEU A 101 -6.81 -15.65 14.92
CA LEU A 101 -8.04 -15.84 15.70
C LEU A 101 -8.75 -14.51 15.98
N ALA A 102 -8.01 -13.49 16.44
CA ALA A 102 -8.59 -12.18 16.69
C ALA A 102 -9.12 -11.52 15.41
N ILE A 103 -8.47 -11.75 14.27
CA ILE A 103 -8.99 -11.29 12.97
C ILE A 103 -10.30 -12.00 12.64
N THR A 104 -10.36 -13.32 12.80
CA THR A 104 -11.59 -14.08 12.50
C THR A 104 -12.74 -13.67 13.41
N GLU A 105 -12.49 -13.39 14.69
CA GLU A 105 -13.50 -12.90 15.63
C GLU A 105 -14.05 -11.53 15.20
N GLU A 106 -13.17 -10.61 14.80
CA GLU A 106 -13.57 -9.28 14.34
C GLU A 106 -14.35 -9.33 13.01
N ILE A 107 -13.92 -10.17 12.05
CA ILE A 107 -14.66 -10.37 10.80
C ILE A 107 -16.07 -10.92 11.07
N MET A 108 -16.18 -11.93 11.94
CA MET A 108 -17.47 -12.52 12.29
C MET A 108 -18.38 -11.50 13.00
N ARG A 109 -17.80 -10.65 13.87
CA ARG A 109 -18.52 -9.56 14.53
C ARG A 109 -19.07 -8.53 13.53
N GLN A 110 -18.26 -8.10 12.58
CA GLN A 110 -18.68 -7.15 11.54
C GLN A 110 -19.72 -7.74 10.59
N ALA A 111 -19.56 -9.00 10.18
CA ALA A 111 -20.52 -9.70 9.33
C ALA A 111 -21.89 -9.81 10.01
N LYS A 112 -21.91 -10.14 11.30
CA LYS A 112 -23.15 -10.17 12.10
C LYS A 112 -23.81 -8.79 12.20
N ALA A 113 -23.04 -7.74 12.48
CA ALA A 113 -23.57 -6.38 12.57
C ALA A 113 -24.20 -5.91 11.24
N LEU A 114 -23.60 -6.29 10.10
CA LEU A 114 -24.15 -6.06 8.77
C LEU A 114 -25.46 -6.83 8.54
N GLN A 115 -25.52 -8.11 8.91
CA GLN A 115 -26.74 -8.92 8.81
C GLN A 115 -27.89 -8.33 9.64
N ASP A 116 -27.62 -7.97 10.89
CA ASP A 116 -28.62 -7.36 11.79
C ASP A 116 -29.13 -6.03 11.21
N HIS A 117 -28.26 -5.24 10.58
CA HIS A 117 -28.67 -4.00 9.89
C HIS A 117 -29.58 -4.25 8.69
N VAL A 118 -29.29 -5.28 7.88
CA VAL A 118 -30.12 -5.65 6.72
C VAL A 118 -31.48 -6.17 7.19
N SER A 119 -31.51 -7.09 8.16
CA SER A 119 -32.75 -7.67 8.67
C SER A 119 -33.65 -6.65 9.39
N ASN A 120 -33.07 -5.66 10.07
CA ASN A 120 -33.85 -4.57 10.69
C ASN A 120 -34.34 -3.53 9.68
N GLY A 121 -33.66 -3.39 8.53
CA GLY A 121 -34.11 -2.55 7.42
C GLY A 121 -35.32 -3.14 6.69
N GLU A 122 -35.35 -4.46 6.51
CA GLU A 122 -36.47 -5.18 5.88
C GLU A 122 -37.73 -5.28 6.75
N ALA A 123 -37.61 -5.13 8.08
CA ALA A 123 -38.75 -5.14 9.01
C ALA A 123 -39.45 -3.77 9.17
N ALA A 124 -38.91 -2.72 8.56
CA ALA A 124 -39.41 -1.35 8.65
C ALA A 124 -40.10 -0.85 7.36
N GLU A 125 -40.12 -1.66 6.31
CA GLU A 125 -40.96 -1.51 5.09
C GLU A 125 -42.21 -2.39 5.18
#